data_AF-A0A6I0NUG6-F1
#
_entry.id   AF-A0A6I0NUG6-F1
#
_cell.length_a   1.000
_cell.length_b   1.000
_cell.length_c   1.000
_cell.angle_alpha   90.00
_cell.angle_beta   90.00
_cell.angle_gamma   90.00
#
_symmetry.space_group_name_H-M   'P 1'
#
loop_
_entity.id
_entity.type
_entity.pdbx_description
1 polymer ?
#
loop_
_entity_poly.entity_id
_entity_poly.type
_entity_poly.pdbx_seq_one_letter_code
_entity_poly.pdbx_strand_id
1 'polypeptide(L)' 'MDKQTLEEAFRELIKQRKWYINSLRSPVQAKNDKATFLKGGKIPEERIRNYLSAAGWKCIQPELWKKIIK' A
#
# COMPACT_ATOMS: atom_id res chain seq x y z
N MET A 1 5.79 13.66 -14.61
CA MET A 1 5.72 12.22 -14.93
C MET A 1 6.21 11.48 -13.71
N ASP A 2 5.32 11.37 -12.74
CA ASP A 2 5.64 11.07 -11.36
C ASP A 2 5.82 9.55 -11.21
N LYS A 3 7.08 9.12 -11.13
CA LYS A 3 7.43 7.75 -10.75
C LYS A 3 7.13 7.60 -9.26
N GLN A 4 5.90 7.20 -8.91
CA GLN A 4 5.59 6.81 -7.55
C GLN A 4 6.26 5.47 -7.23
N THR A 5 7.11 5.47 -6.22
CA THR A 5 7.67 4.24 -5.66
C THR A 5 6.62 3.45 -4.87
N LEU A 6 6.90 2.17 -4.63
CA LEU A 6 6.04 1.25 -3.88
C LEU A 6 5.73 1.75 -2.47
N GLU A 7 6.72 2.39 -1.85
CA GLU A 7 6.60 3.02 -0.54
C GLU A 7 5.75 4.29 -0.58
N GLU A 8 5.86 5.12 -1.63
CA GLU A 8 5.02 6.30 -1.79
C GLU A 8 3.56 5.95 -2.03
N ALA A 9 3.29 4.97 -2.90
CA ALA A 9 1.94 4.47 -3.13
C ALA A 9 1.34 3.91 -1.83
N PHE A 10 2.13 3.17 -1.05
CA PHE A 10 1.71 2.69 0.26
C PHE A 10 1.44 3.82 1.24
N ARG A 11 2.31 4.84 1.27
CA ARG A 11 2.16 6.03 2.09
C ARG A 11 0.87 6.80 1.76
N GLU A 12 0.48 6.84 0.48
CA GLU A 12 -0.81 7.39 0.06
C GLU A 12 -1.98 6.50 0.47
N LEU A 13 -1.84 5.19 0.32
CA LEU A 13 -2.86 4.22 0.68
C LEU A 13 -3.20 4.31 2.18
N ILE A 14 -2.20 4.31 3.08
CA ILE A 14 -2.42 4.34 4.53
C ILE A 14 -3.02 5.66 5.07
N LYS A 15 -3.05 6.72 4.24
CA LYS A 15 -3.78 7.97 4.54
C LYS A 15 -5.29 7.81 4.37
N GLN A 16 -5.74 6.88 3.52
CA GLN A 16 -7.17 6.64 3.31
C GLN A 16 -7.82 5.95 4.51
N ARG A 17 -9.08 6.26 4.77
CA ARG A 17 -9.86 5.58 5.81
C ARG A 17 -10.15 4.15 5.37
N LYS A 18 -9.94 3.17 6.27
CA LYS A 18 -10.16 1.73 5.99
C LYS A 18 -9.34 1.19 4.79
N TRP A 19 -8.14 1.71 4.57
CA TRP A 19 -7.24 1.31 3.47
C TRP A 19 -6.92 -0.19 3.37
N TYR A 20 -7.11 -0.94 4.45
CA TYR A 20 -6.87 -2.39 4.52
C TYR A 20 -8.13 -3.25 4.34
N ILE A 21 -9.32 -2.65 4.13
CA ILE A 21 -10.60 -3.38 4.22
C ILE A 21 -10.79 -4.49 3.18
N ASN A 22 -10.15 -4.34 2.02
CA ASN A 22 -10.18 -5.34 0.96
C ASN A 22 -8.96 -6.27 0.99
N SER A 23 -8.04 -6.05 1.94
CA SER A 23 -6.85 -6.87 2.07
C SER A 23 -7.17 -8.14 2.85
N LEU A 24 -6.44 -9.21 2.55
CA LEU A 24 -6.52 -10.49 3.27
C LEU A 24 -6.03 -10.39 4.73
N ARG A 25 -5.46 -9.25 5.12
CA ARG A 25 -4.88 -9.02 6.46
C ARG A 25 -5.94 -8.53 7.44
N SER A 26 -5.85 -9.03 8.68
CA SER A 26 -6.68 -8.54 9.78
C SER A 26 -6.42 -7.04 10.05
N PRO A 27 -7.44 -6.26 10.48
CA PRO A 27 -7.29 -4.85 10.84
C PRO A 27 -6.16 -4.57 11.84
N VAL A 28 -5.93 -5.51 12.76
CA VAL A 28 -4.86 -5.41 13.76
C VAL A 28 -3.49 -5.50 13.10
N GLN A 29 -3.30 -6.48 12.20
CA GLN A 29 -2.05 -6.63 11.45
C GLN A 29 -1.78 -5.42 10.57
N ALA A 30 -2.81 -4.90 9.87
CA ALA A 30 -2.66 -3.71 9.05
C ALA A 30 -2.26 -2.47 9.86
N LYS A 31 -2.81 -2.29 11.06
CA LYS A 31 -2.41 -1.20 11.96
C LYS A 31 -0.95 -1.37 12.43
N ASN A 32 -0.52 -2.60 12.72
CA ASN A 32 0.86 -2.88 13.09
C ASN A 32 1.83 -2.64 11.93
N ASP A 33 1.52 -3.12 10.72
CA ASP A 33 2.29 -2.84 9.51
C ASP A 33 2.37 -1.32 9.28
N LYS A 34 1.25 -0.58 9.36
CA LYS A 34 1.28 0.90 9.26
C LYS A 34 2.20 1.54 10.31
N ALA A 35 2.14 1.09 11.56
CA ALA A 35 2.99 1.61 12.62
C ALA A 35 4.47 1.32 12.36
N THR A 36 4.79 0.10 11.91
CA THR A 36 6.15 -0.30 11.51
C THR A 36 6.66 0.57 10.36
N PHE A 37 5.86 0.79 9.31
CA PHE A 37 6.22 1.64 8.18
C PHE A 37 6.55 3.07 8.61
N LEU A 38 5.68 3.66 9.45
CA LEU A 38 5.85 5.03 9.93
C LEU A 38 7.05 5.19 10.86
N LYS A 39 7.46 4.12 11.54
CA LYS A 39 8.69 4.06 12.35
C LYS A 39 9.97 3.87 11.51
N GLY A 40 9.85 3.76 10.18
CA GLY A 40 10.98 3.44 9.29
C GLY A 40 11.38 1.96 9.32
N GLY A 41 10.51 1.09 9.85
CA GLY A 41 10.71 -0.35 9.82
C GLY A 41 10.46 -0.92 8.43
N LYS A 42 11.21 -1.97 8.08
CA LYS A 42 11.05 -2.67 6.80
C LYS A 42 9.77 -3.50 6.78
N ILE A 43 8.93 -3.25 5.79
CA ILE A 43 7.78 -4.10 5.47
C ILE A 43 8.11 -4.83 4.17
N PRO A 44 7.83 -6.14 4.10
CA PRO A 44 8.01 -6.88 2.85
C PRO A 44 7.21 -6.23 1.71
N GLU A 45 7.85 -6.01 0.57
CA GLU A 45 7.20 -5.41 -0.60
C GLU A 45 5.95 -6.18 -1.02
N GLU A 46 5.97 -7.52 -0.91
CA GLU A 46 4.81 -8.36 -1.20
C GLU A 46 3.58 -7.99 -0.35
N ARG A 47 3.76 -7.58 0.91
CA ARG A 47 2.65 -7.12 1.74
C ARG A 47 2.09 -5.81 1.23
N ILE A 48 2.97 -4.87 0.91
CA ILE A 48 2.57 -3.58 0.38
C ILE A 48 1.84 -3.76 -0.97
N ARG A 49 2.35 -4.65 -1.84
CA ARG A 49 1.69 -5.02 -3.10
C ARG A 49 0.31 -5.61 -2.87
N ASN A 50 0.14 -6.47 -1.87
CA ASN A 50 -1.17 -7.02 -1.51
C ASN A 50 -2.14 -5.93 -1.07
N TYR A 51 -1.71 -4.99 -0.21
CA TYR A 51 -2.54 -3.86 0.22
C TYR A 51 -2.94 -2.96 -0.94
N LEU A 52 -1.99 -2.64 -1.82
CA LEU A 52 -2.22 -1.81 -2.99
C LEU A 52 -3.16 -2.51 -3.99
N SER A 53 -2.89 -3.78 -4.31
CA SER A 53 -3.73 -4.60 -5.18
C SER A 53 -5.17 -4.72 -4.67
N ALA A 54 -5.33 -4.98 -3.36
CA ALA A 54 -6.63 -5.01 -2.69
C ALA A 54 -7.39 -3.67 -2.77
N ALA A 55 -6.66 -2.56 -2.75
CA ALA A 55 -7.22 -1.23 -2.93
C ALA A 55 -7.43 -0.84 -4.41
N GLY A 56 -7.23 -1.76 -5.35
CA GLY A 56 -7.42 -1.54 -6.79
C GLY A 56 -6.24 -0.86 -7.47
N TRP A 57 -5.10 -0.74 -6.81
CA TRP A 57 -3.88 -0.21 -7.42
C TRP A 57 -3.21 -1.31 -8.24
N LYS A 58 -3.11 -1.10 -9.56
CA LYS A 58 -2.38 -2.00 -10.46
C LYS A 58 -0.94 -1.54 -10.60
N CYS A 59 -0.03 -2.47 -10.33
CA CYS A 59 1.39 -2.38 -10.67
C CYS A 59 1.51 -2.51 -12.20
N ILE A 60 1.72 -1.41 -12.92
CA ILE A 60 1.89 -1.43 -14.39
C ILE A 60 3.35 -1.72 -14.77
N GLN A 61 4.29 -1.48 -13.85
CA GLN A 61 5.70 -1.89 -13.90
C GLN A 61 6.20 -2.04 -12.45
N PRO A 62 7.27 -2.81 -12.16
CA PRO A 62 7.89 -2.82 -10.83
C PRO A 62 8.21 -1.42 -10.28
N GLU A 63 8.27 -0.40 -11.13
CA GLU A 63 8.51 1.02 -10.82
C GLU A 63 7.32 1.98 -11.11
N LEU A 64 6.08 1.49 -11.35
CA LEU A 64 4.94 2.38 -11.63
C LEU A 64 3.64 1.97 -10.92
N TRP A 65 3.22 2.78 -9.95
CA TRP A 65 1.91 2.77 -9.32
C TRP A 65 1.04 3.88 -9.94
N LYS A 66 -0.09 3.52 -10.57
CA LYS A 66 -1.10 4.48 -11.03
C LYS A 66 -2.47 4.15 -10.44
N LYS A 67 -3.11 5.14 -9.83
CA LYS A 67 -4.49 5.07 -9.33
C LYS A 67 -5.45 5.24 -10.51
N ILE A 68 -6.11 4.17 -10.92
CA ILE A 68 -7.15 4.23 -11.95
C ILE A 68 -8.46 4.60 -11.23
N ILE A 69 -8.86 5.86 -11.32
CA ILE A 69 -10.18 6.32 -10.91
C ILE A 69 -11.10 6.08 -12.12
N LYS A 70 -12.20 5.36 -11.90
CA LYS A 70 -13.26 5.12 -12.88
C LYS A 70 -14.45 6.00 -12.54
#